data_AF-A0A7S1WK96-F1
#
_entry.id   AF-A0A7S1WK96-F1
#
_cell.length_a   1.000
_cell.length_b   1.000
_cell.length_c   1.000
_cell.angle_alpha   90.00
_cell.angle_beta   90.00
_cell.angle_gamma   90.00
#
_symmetry.space_group_name_H-M   'P 1'
#
loop_
_entity.id
_entity.type
_entity.pdbx_description
1 polymer ?
#
loop_
_entity_poly.entity_id
_entity_poly.type
_entity_poly.pdbx_seq_one_letter_code
_entity_poly.pdbx_strand_id
1 'polypeptide(L)'
;EWERWSSVERFDLGTQTWRPGPPMLVPRDAPVAGVAAGVLYVCGGWSDGCAVNSTERLEPSSGAWEEVAAMHEARCGAASVAVAGRLYVFGGFDGARYLHTCEVLNPIWGT
;
A
#
# COMPACT_ATOMS: atom_id res chain seq x y z
N GLU A 1 -2.50 -20.46 -1.93
CA GLU A 1 -3.56 -19.47 -1.62
C GLU A 1 -2.96 -18.13 -1.16
N TRP A 2 -2.00 -18.13 -0.24
CA TRP A 2 -1.26 -16.92 0.21
C TRP A 2 -0.52 -16.14 -0.90
N GLU A 3 0.01 -16.83 -1.91
CA GLU A 3 0.68 -16.18 -3.06
C GLU A 3 -0.23 -15.22 -3.85
N ARG A 4 -1.55 -15.41 -3.80
CA ARG A 4 -2.49 -14.52 -4.49
C ARG A 4 -2.57 -13.15 -3.81
N TRP A 5 -2.44 -13.09 -2.50
CA TRP A 5 -2.65 -11.86 -1.71
C TRP A 5 -1.44 -10.92 -1.74
N SER A 6 -0.28 -11.41 -2.19
CA SER A 6 0.87 -10.57 -2.53
C SER A 6 1.07 -10.38 -4.03
N SER A 7 0.27 -11.03 -4.88
CA SER A 7 0.41 -10.91 -6.33
C SER A 7 0.14 -9.48 -6.81
N VAL A 8 0.95 -9.03 -7.76
CA VAL A 8 0.81 -7.73 -8.41
C VAL A 8 0.74 -7.99 -9.91
N GLU A 9 -0.14 -7.29 -10.60
CA GLU A 9 -0.22 -7.34 -12.06
C GLU A 9 -0.01 -5.94 -12.64
N ARG A 10 0.63 -5.87 -13.80
CA ARG A 10 0.87 -4.63 -14.54
C ARG A 10 0.20 -4.75 -15.91
N PHE A 11 -0.55 -3.74 -16.29
CA PHE A 11 -1.21 -3.69 -17.60
C PHE A 11 -0.29 -3.04 -18.63
N ASP A 12 0.09 -3.79 -19.67
CA ASP A 12 0.86 -3.29 -20.80
C ASP A 12 -0.11 -2.66 -21.83
N LEU A 13 0.02 -1.35 -22.06
CA LEU A 13 -0.84 -0.63 -23.00
C LEU A 13 -0.58 -0.99 -24.48
N GLY A 14 0.65 -1.39 -24.81
CA GLY A 14 1.04 -1.74 -26.17
C GLY A 14 0.53 -3.11 -26.59
N THR A 15 0.60 -4.09 -25.68
CA THR A 15 0.05 -5.44 -25.93
C THR A 15 -1.38 -5.63 -25.42
N GLN A 16 -1.92 -4.67 -24.67
CA GLN A 16 -3.24 -4.71 -24.04
C GLN A 16 -3.46 -5.96 -23.17
N THR A 17 -2.42 -6.37 -22.44
CA THR A 17 -2.45 -7.56 -21.59
C THR A 17 -1.94 -7.27 -20.19
N TRP A 18 -2.46 -8.03 -19.23
CA TRP A 18 -1.93 -8.09 -17.88
C TRP A 18 -0.70 -8.99 -17.85
N ARG A 19 0.33 -8.57 -17.12
CA ARG A 19 1.56 -9.33 -16.88
C ARG A 19 1.87 -9.38 -15.40
N PRO A 20 2.47 -10.46 -14.89
CA PRO A 20 2.94 -10.52 -13.51
C PRO A 20 3.94 -9.39 -13.22
N GLY A 21 3.74 -8.72 -12.09
CA GLY A 21 4.68 -7.80 -11.48
C GLY A 21 5.45 -8.48 -10.32
N PRO A 22 6.40 -7.75 -9.71
CA PRO A 22 7.04 -8.19 -8.47
C PRO A 22 5.98 -8.33 -7.37
N PRO A 23 5.95 -9.45 -6.64
CA PRO A 23 5.01 -9.63 -5.54
C PRO A 23 5.34 -8.69 -4.39
N MET A 24 4.30 -8.20 -3.70
CA MET A 24 4.42 -7.46 -2.45
C MET A 24 5.13 -8.29 -1.38
N LEU A 25 5.77 -7.62 -0.42
CA LEU A 25 6.47 -8.25 0.71
C LEU A 25 5.47 -8.91 1.66
N VAL A 26 4.35 -8.24 1.92
CA VAL A 26 3.31 -8.74 2.83
C VAL A 26 2.04 -9.08 2.04
N PRO A 27 1.57 -10.35 2.07
CA PRO A 27 0.28 -10.71 1.51
C PRO A 27 -0.84 -10.06 2.32
N ARG A 28 -1.74 -9.34 1.66
CA ARG A 28 -2.74 -8.51 2.34
C ARG A 28 -4.04 -8.39 1.54
N ASP A 29 -5.17 -8.41 2.23
CA ASP A 29 -6.50 -8.06 1.68
C ASP A 29 -6.88 -6.62 2.02
N ALA A 30 -7.72 -6.00 1.18
CA ALA A 30 -8.19 -4.62 1.33
C ALA A 30 -7.11 -3.58 1.72
N PRO A 31 -5.91 -3.60 1.11
CA PRO A 31 -4.92 -2.58 1.37
C PRO A 31 -5.30 -1.27 0.67
N VAL A 32 -4.59 -0.20 1.01
CA VAL A 32 -4.68 1.06 0.29
C VAL A 32 -3.47 1.21 -0.61
N ALA A 33 -3.70 1.52 -1.89
CA ALA A 33 -2.64 1.84 -2.84
C ALA A 33 -2.72 3.31 -3.27
N GLY A 34 -1.57 3.96 -3.45
CA GLY A 34 -1.51 5.33 -3.94
C GLY A 34 -0.12 5.73 -4.44
N VAL A 35 -0.06 6.69 -5.36
CA VAL A 35 1.19 7.17 -5.94
C VAL A 35 1.54 8.53 -5.35
N ALA A 36 2.69 8.63 -4.68
CA ALA A 36 3.19 9.88 -4.11
C ALA A 36 4.63 10.13 -4.57
N ALA A 37 4.91 11.36 -5.02
CA ALA A 37 6.21 11.74 -5.59
C ALA A 37 6.72 10.77 -6.69
N GLY A 38 5.80 10.20 -7.49
CA GLY A 38 6.13 9.28 -8.58
C GLY A 38 6.37 7.83 -8.15
N VAL A 39 6.20 7.50 -6.87
CA VAL A 39 6.42 6.14 -6.33
C VAL A 39 5.09 5.54 -5.88
N LEU A 40 4.86 4.27 -6.17
CA LEU A 40 3.68 3.51 -5.73
C LEU A 40 3.88 3.01 -4.29
N TYR A 41 2.94 3.31 -3.42
CA TYR A 41 2.88 2.85 -2.04
C TYR A 41 1.66 1.96 -1.83
N VAL A 42 1.83 0.95 -0.99
CA VAL A 42 0.76 0.11 -0.47
C VAL A 42 0.82 0.15 1.05
N CYS A 43 -0.27 0.61 1.67
CA CYS A 43 -0.38 0.86 3.10
C CYS A 43 -1.50 -0.01 3.70
N GLY A 44 -1.22 -0.61 4.85
CA GLY A 44 -2.22 -1.32 5.64
C GLY A 44 -2.85 -2.52 4.93
N GLY A 45 -4.08 -2.86 5.27
CA GLY A 45 -4.78 -4.07 4.81
C GLY A 45 -4.97 -5.07 5.94
N TRP A 46 -5.41 -6.27 5.57
CA TRP A 46 -5.64 -7.39 6.46
C TRP A 46 -4.68 -8.52 6.12
N SER A 47 -3.85 -8.93 7.08
CA SER A 47 -2.86 -9.99 6.91
C SER A 47 -2.85 -10.88 8.15
N ASP A 48 -2.72 -12.19 7.95
CA ASP A 48 -2.64 -13.19 9.03
C ASP A 48 -3.69 -13.03 10.16
N GLY A 49 -4.92 -12.68 9.78
CA GLY A 49 -6.04 -12.57 10.71
C GLY A 49 -6.11 -11.24 11.49
N CYS A 50 -5.33 -10.23 11.13
CA CYS A 50 -5.37 -8.90 11.75
C CYS A 50 -5.20 -7.75 10.75
N ALA A 51 -5.65 -6.57 11.13
CA ALA A 51 -5.33 -5.34 10.39
C ALA A 51 -3.86 -4.98 10.60
N VAL A 52 -3.18 -4.56 9.53
CA VAL A 52 -1.74 -4.24 9.59
C VAL A 52 -1.44 -2.75 9.45
N ASN A 53 -0.32 -2.40 10.08
CA ASN A 53 0.52 -1.21 9.98
C ASN A 53 1.21 -0.84 8.69
N SER A 54 1.66 -1.92 8.05
CA SER A 54 2.90 -1.89 7.31
C SER A 54 2.69 -1.16 6.00
N THR A 55 3.71 -0.42 5.61
CA THR A 55 3.73 0.28 4.33
C THR A 55 4.92 -0.22 3.55
N GLU A 56 4.67 -0.55 2.29
CA GLU A 56 5.70 -0.93 1.33
C GLU A 56 5.58 -0.05 0.09
N ARG A 57 6.71 0.21 -0.57
CA ARG A 57 6.74 0.96 -1.82
C ARG A 57 7.45 0.17 -2.89
N LEU A 58 7.06 0.40 -4.14
CA LEU A 58 7.73 -0.19 -5.29
C LEU A 58 8.91 0.71 -5.70
N GLU A 59 10.13 0.31 -5.36
CA GLU A 59 11.37 1.05 -5.64
C GLU A 59 11.58 1.15 -7.16
N PRO A 60 11.52 2.35 -7.76
CA PRO A 60 11.59 2.50 -9.21
C PRO A 60 12.92 2.01 -9.81
N SER A 61 14.02 2.10 -9.05
CA SER A 61 15.35 1.72 -9.54
C SER A 61 15.56 0.20 -9.62
N SER A 62 15.13 -0.54 -8.59
CA SER A 62 15.27 -1.99 -8.53
C SER A 62 14.08 -2.74 -9.12
N GLY A 63 12.92 -2.07 -9.19
CA GLY A 63 11.66 -2.70 -9.56
C GLY A 63 11.16 -3.71 -8.54
N ALA A 64 11.63 -3.64 -7.28
CA ALA A 64 11.23 -4.51 -6.18
C ALA A 64 10.46 -3.72 -5.11
N TRP A 65 9.71 -4.43 -4.27
CA TRP A 65 9.05 -3.84 -3.11
C TRP A 65 10.03 -3.70 -1.95
N GLU A 66 9.93 -2.60 -1.22
CA GLU A 66 10.69 -2.35 0.00
C GLU A 66 9.77 -1.84 1.11
N GLU A 67 10.03 -2.26 2.34
CA GLU A 67 9.32 -1.77 3.51
C GLU A 67 9.79 -0.34 3.85
N VAL A 68 8.85 0.51 4.23
CA VAL A 68 9.10 1.87 4.69
C VAL A 68 8.39 2.12 6.01
N ALA A 69 8.54 3.33 6.56
CA ALA A 69 7.87 3.73 7.80
C ALA A 69 6.37 3.34 7.79
N ALA A 70 5.97 2.58 8.80
CA ALA A 70 4.59 2.14 8.98
C ALA A 70 3.66 3.31 9.34
N MET A 71 2.35 3.14 9.11
CA MET A 71 1.34 4.05 9.64
C MET A 71 1.31 3.98 11.17
N HIS A 72 0.80 5.01 11.85
CA HIS A 72 0.63 4.97 13.31
C HIS A 72 -0.52 4.04 13.71
N GLU A 73 -1.59 3.97 12.91
CA GLU A 73 -2.72 3.09 13.14
C GLU A 73 -2.77 1.99 12.07
N ALA A 74 -3.15 0.77 12.47
CA ALA A 74 -3.50 -0.27 11.52
C ALA A 74 -4.79 0.11 10.81
N ARG A 75 -4.84 -0.10 9.49
CA ARG A 75 -6.01 0.25 8.67
C ARG A 75 -6.24 -0.82 7.60
N CYS A 76 -7.40 -1.46 7.58
CA CYS A 76 -7.89 -2.19 6.41
C CYS A 76 -9.14 -1.52 5.83
N GLY A 77 -9.34 -1.61 4.51
CA GLY A 77 -10.49 -0.98 3.85
C GLY A 77 -10.53 0.55 3.98
N ALA A 78 -9.36 1.19 4.12
CA ALA A 78 -9.23 2.65 4.14
C ALA A 78 -9.27 3.22 2.71
N ALA A 79 -9.24 4.55 2.60
CA ALA A 79 -9.11 5.27 1.34
C ALA A 79 -7.84 6.13 1.34
N SER A 80 -7.28 6.44 0.16
CA SER A 80 -6.20 7.42 0.05
C SER A 80 -6.38 8.45 -1.06
N VAL A 81 -5.66 9.56 -0.92
CA VAL A 81 -5.46 10.56 -1.97
C VAL A 81 -4.04 11.10 -1.94
N ALA A 82 -3.45 11.29 -3.12
CA ALA A 82 -2.16 11.93 -3.26
C ALA A 82 -2.33 13.44 -3.49
N VAL A 83 -1.74 14.27 -2.62
CA VAL A 83 -1.80 15.72 -2.71
C VAL A 83 -0.42 16.30 -2.42
N ALA A 84 0.08 17.14 -3.33
CA ALA A 84 1.37 17.83 -3.21
C ALA A 84 2.54 16.88 -2.87
N GLY A 85 2.58 15.71 -3.52
CA GLY A 85 3.65 14.72 -3.34
C GLY A 85 3.56 13.92 -2.04
N ARG A 86 2.46 14.02 -1.29
CA ARG A 86 2.20 13.25 -0.06
C ARG A 86 1.00 12.34 -0.24
N LEU A 87 0.97 11.23 0.49
CA LEU A 87 -0.15 10.30 0.49
C LEU A 87 -0.95 10.45 1.79
N TYR A 88 -2.22 10.80 1.68
CA TYR A 88 -3.13 10.87 2.82
C TYR A 88 -3.97 9.61 2.87
N VAL A 89 -4.11 9.00 4.05
CA VAL A 89 -4.90 7.78 4.26
C VAL A 89 -5.97 8.07 5.31
N PHE A 90 -7.24 7.80 4.99
CA PHE A 90 -8.40 8.16 5.79
C PHE A 90 -9.21 6.93 6.19
N GLY A 91 -9.67 6.94 7.44
CA GLY A 91 -10.60 5.96 7.96
C GLY A 91 -10.07 4.53 7.92
N GLY A 92 -10.94 3.58 7.58
CA GLY A 92 -10.66 2.15 7.63
C GLY A 92 -11.07 1.52 8.96
N PHE A 93 -10.63 0.28 9.16
CA PHE A 93 -10.87 -0.52 10.37
C PHE A 93 -9.54 -1.02 10.93
N ASP A 94 -9.33 -0.87 12.24
CA ASP A 94 -8.06 -1.23 12.92
C ASP A 94 -8.05 -2.66 13.49
N GLY A 95 -9.08 -3.46 13.22
CA GLY A 95 -9.28 -4.78 13.82
C GLY A 95 -10.26 -4.77 15.00
N ALA A 96 -10.54 -3.60 15.58
CA ALA A 96 -11.47 -3.44 16.70
C ALA A 96 -12.58 -2.42 16.42
N ARG A 97 -12.26 -1.32 15.72
CA ARG A 97 -13.18 -0.19 15.47
C ARG A 97 -12.93 0.46 14.12
N TYR A 98 -13.96 1.13 13.62
CA TYR A 98 -13.83 2.01 12.47
C TYR A 98 -13.15 3.31 12.87
N LEU A 99 -12.20 3.76 12.05
CA LEU A 99 -11.42 4.95 12.28
C LEU A 99 -12.10 6.16 11.63
N HIS A 100 -12.02 7.29 12.31
CA HIS A 100 -12.39 8.62 11.79
C HIS A 100 -11.15 9.51 11.59
N THR A 101 -9.97 8.94 11.81
CA THR A 101 -8.67 9.61 11.73
C THR A 101 -8.11 9.60 10.31
N CYS A 102 -7.16 10.49 10.08
CA CYS A 102 -6.38 10.60 8.84
C CYS A 102 -4.90 10.67 9.19
N GLU A 103 -4.07 10.06 8.36
CA GLU A 103 -2.61 10.12 8.46
C GLU A 103 -2.02 10.56 7.14
N VAL A 104 -0.80 11.10 7.17
CA VAL A 104 -0.09 11.53 5.97
C VAL A 104 1.30 10.92 5.92
N LEU A 105 1.56 10.17 4.85
CA LEU A 105 2.90 9.71 4.50
C LEU A 105 3.60 10.80 3.68
N ASN A 106 4.77 11.24 4.17
CA ASN A 106 5.64 12.17 3.47
C ASN A 106 6.87 11.43 2.92
N PRO A 107 6.95 11.16 1.61
CA PRO A 107 8.06 10.42 0.99
C PRO A 107 9.44 11.06 1.20
N ILE A 108 9.49 12.37 1.48
CA ILE A 108 10.73 13.14 1.60
C ILE A 108 11.38 12.92 2.98
N TRP A 109 10.64 12.43 3.97
CA TRP A 109 11.12 12.19 5.33
C TRP A 109 11.36 10.71 5.61
N GLY A 110 11.63 9.89 4.59
CA GLY A 110 11.74 8.43 4.68
C GLY A 110 12.76 7.89 5.70
N THR A 111 12.40 7.90 6.98
CA THR A 111 13.10 7.24 8.09
C THR A 111 12.09 6.52 8.96
#